data_AF-A0A0L0F1G0-F1
#
_entry.id   AF-A0A0L0F1G0-F1
#
_cell.length_a   1.000
_cell.length_b   1.000
_cell.length_c   1.000
_cell.angle_alpha   90.00
_cell.angle_beta   90.00
_cell.angle_gamma   90.00
#
_symmetry.space_group_name_H-M   'P 1'
#
loop_
_entity.id
_entity.type
_entity.pdbx_description
1 polymer ?
#
loop_
_entity_poly.entity_id
_entity_poly.type
_entity_poly.pdbx_seq_one_letter_code
_entity_poly.pdbx_strand_id
1 'polypeptide(L)' 'MDSHTKKILVLGATGHCGLGVVDRACARRNIGAVTALVRNKERAEKLFADILAKDGVRDKLTIVEG' A
#
# COMPACT_ATOMS: atom_id res chain seq x y z
N MET A 1 22.98 2.59 12.32
CA MET A 1 22.30 1.67 11.40
C MET A 1 20.98 1.31 12.06
N ASP A 2 20.03 2.23 11.98
CA ASP A 2 18.84 2.24 12.82
C ASP A 2 17.77 1.33 12.24
N SER A 3 17.69 0.14 12.83
CA SER A 3 16.95 -1.04 12.37
C SER A 3 15.42 -0.98 12.58
N HIS A 4 14.81 0.21 12.54
CA HIS A 4 13.36 0.38 12.73
C HIS A 4 12.65 0.70 11.41
N THR A 5 12.62 -0.27 10.50
CA THR A 5 11.66 -0.25 9.38
C THR A 5 10.23 -0.27 9.93
N LYS A 6 9.47 0.77 9.59
CA LYS A 6 8.07 0.91 10.03
C LYS A 6 7.15 0.08 9.16
N LYS A 7 6.04 -0.37 9.76
CA LYS A 7 4.93 -1.03 9.06
C LYS A 7 3.70 -0.13 9.15
N ILE A 8 2.94 0.00 8.07
CA ILE A 8 1.76 0.88 8.01
C ILE A 8 0.55 0.06 7.57
N LEU A 9 -0.58 0.28 8.24
CA LEU A 9 -1.90 -0.17 7.80
C LEU A 9 -2.66 1.03 7.22
N VAL A 10 -3.19 0.90 6.01
CA VAL A 10 -4.01 1.92 5.35
C VAL A 10 -5.43 1.40 5.20
N LEU A 11 -6.36 2.09 5.84
CA LEU A 11 -7.80 1.87 5.68
C LEU A 11 -8.31 2.76 4.55
N GLY A 12 -9.23 2.24 3.73
CA GLY A 12 -9.78 3.02 2.60
C GLY A 12 -8.74 3.31 1.51
N ALA A 13 -7.79 2.38 1.31
CA ALA A 13 -6.68 2.52 0.37
C ALA A 13 -7.10 2.76 -1.09
N THR A 14 -8.36 2.46 -1.45
CA THR A 14 -8.91 2.65 -2.80
C THR A 14 -9.52 4.03 -3.04
N GLY A 15 -9.60 4.88 -2.02
CA GLY A 15 -10.00 6.27 -2.16
C GLY A 15 -8.84 7.14 -2.64
N HIS A 16 -9.14 8.32 -3.16
CA HIS A 16 -8.13 9.26 -3.69
C HIS A 16 -7.00 9.55 -2.67
N CYS A 17 -7.36 9.84 -1.42
CA CYS A 17 -6.39 10.09 -0.36
C CYS A 17 -5.65 8.82 0.06
N GLY A 18 -6.36 7.70 0.22
CA GLY A 18 -5.78 6.42 0.65
C GLY A 18 -4.73 5.90 -0.34
N LEU A 19 -5.03 6.01 -1.63
CA LEU A 19 -4.10 5.64 -2.70
C LEU A 19 -2.81 6.47 -2.62
N GLY A 20 -2.92 7.79 -2.44
CA GLY A 20 -1.77 8.67 -2.28
C GLY A 20 -0.97 8.42 -0.99
N VAL A 21 -1.58 7.85 0.05
CA VAL A 21 -0.86 7.40 1.25
C VAL A 21 -0.10 6.12 0.97
N VAL A 22 -0.72 5.11 0.35
CA VAL A 22 -0.06 3.85 -0.01
C VAL A 22 1.15 4.10 -0.90
N ASP A 23 0.97 4.91 -1.95
CA ASP A 23 2.01 5.27 -2.91
C ASP A 23 3.24 5.90 -2.22
N ARG A 24 3.01 6.95 -1.43
CA ARG A 24 4.09 7.63 -0.69
C ARG A 24 4.71 6.75 0.39
N ALA A 25 3.93 5.88 1.03
CA ALA A 25 4.43 4.98 2.06
C ALA A 25 5.40 3.96 1.47
N CYS A 26 5.05 3.33 0.34
CA CYS A 26 5.92 2.36 -0.31
C CYS A 26 7.21 2.98 -0.84
N ALA A 27 7.15 4.23 -1.33
CA ALA A 27 8.31 4.97 -1.81
C ALA A 27 9.32 5.33 -0.70
N ARG A 28 8.92 5.32 0.59
CA ARG A 28 9.85 5.68 1.68
C ARG A 28 10.79 4.53 2.04
N ARG A 29 12.08 4.85 2.22
CA ARG A 29 13.11 3.88 2.63
C ARG A 29 12.93 3.38 4.07
N ASN A 30 12.32 4.18 4.95
CA ASN A 30 12.08 3.82 6.36
C ASN A 30 10.79 3.03 6.59
N ILE A 31 10.03 2.75 5.53
CA ILE A 31 8.84 1.88 5.58
C ILE A 31 9.22 0.56 4.91
N GLY A 32 9.15 -0.50 5.70
CA GLY A 32 9.47 -1.87 5.27
C GLY A 32 8.25 -2.62 4.74
N ALA A 33 7.04 -2.27 5.18
CA ALA A 33 5.81 -2.91 4.72
C ALA A 33 4.61 -1.96 4.80
N VAL A 34 3.69 -2.10 3.85
CA VAL A 34 2.41 -1.39 3.77
C VAL A 34 1.31 -2.43 3.57
N THR A 35 0.34 -2.46 4.46
CA THR A 35 -0.86 -3.28 4.33
C THR A 35 -2.04 -2.38 3.98
N ALA A 36 -2.73 -2.68 2.89
CA ALA A 36 -3.94 -1.99 2.50
C ALA A 36 -5.16 -2.88 2.79
N LEU A 37 -6.06 -2.41 3.66
CA LEU A 37 -7.33 -3.08 3.89
C LEU A 37 -8.38 -2.56 2.91
N VAL A 38 -9.01 -3.48 2.19
CA VAL A 38 -10.09 -3.20 1.24
C VAL A 38 -11.32 -4.02 1.58
N ARG A 39 -12.50 -3.51 1.22
CA ARG A 39 -13.79 -4.09 1.60
C ARG A 39 -14.22 -5.29 0.76
N ASN A 40 -13.63 -5.46 -0.42
CA ASN A 40 -13.97 -6.53 -1.35
C ASN A 40 -12.85 -6.73 -2.38
N LYS A 41 -12.91 -7.87 -3.06
CA LYS A 41 -11.99 -8.24 -4.13
C LYS A 41 -11.93 -7.24 -5.29
N GLU A 42 -13.05 -6.67 -5.74
CA GLU A 42 -13.07 -5.69 -6.84
C GLU A 42 -12.19 -4.47 -6.52
N ARG A 43 -12.26 -3.99 -5.27
CA ARG A 43 -11.43 -2.89 -4.78
C ARG A 43 -9.96 -3.31 -4.64
N ALA A 44 -9.70 -4.56 -4.27
CA ALA A 44 -8.33 -5.10 -4.25
C ALA A 44 -7.70 -5.07 -5.64
N GLU A 45 -8.43 -5.55 -6.65
CA GLU A 45 -7.98 -5.59 -8.04
C GLU A 45 -7.75 -4.20 -8.61
N LYS A 46 -8.67 -3.26 -8.33
CA LYS A 46 -8.52 -1.86 -8.72
C LYS A 46 -7.28 -1.22 -8.10
N LEU A 47 -7.08 -1.40 -6.79
CA LEU A 47 -5.91 -0.87 -6.08
C LEU A 47 -4.62 -1.47 -6.64
N PHE A 48 -4.64 -2.77 -6.93
CA PHE A 48 -3.51 -3.45 -7.53
C PHE A 48 -3.19 -2.87 -8.89
N ALA A 49 -4.18 -2.65 -9.76
CA ALA A 49 -4.00 -2.04 -11.08
C ALA A 49 -3.47 -0.60 -11.02
N ASP A 50 -4.01 0.24 -10.13
CA ASP A 50 -3.60 1.63 -9.94
C ASP A 50 -2.13 1.74 -9.46
N ILE A 51 -1.67 0.75 -8.68
CA ILE A 51 -0.31 0.70 -8.13
C ILE A 51 0.66 -0.02 -9.06
N LEU A 52 0.20 -1.01 -9.83
CA LEU A 52 0.96 -1.78 -10.82
C LEU A 52 1.69 -0.91 -11.84
N ALA A 53 1.08 0.22 -12.17
CA ALA A 53 1.64 1.21 -13.08
C ALA A 53 2.93 1.88 -12.53
N LYS A 54 3.34 1.60 -11.29
CA LYS A 54 4.45 2.26 -10.60
C LYS A 54 5.48 1.24 -10.11
N ASP A 55 6.68 1.29 -10.68
CA ASP A 55 7.82 0.42 -10.33
C ASP A 55 8.24 0.52 -8.85
N GLY A 56 8.63 -0.62 -8.25
CA GLY A 56 9.21 -0.70 -6.90
C GLY A 56 8.23 -0.60 -5.72
N VAL A 57 6.95 -0.35 -5.97
CA VAL A 57 5.91 -0.28 -4.93
C VAL A 57 5.46 -1.67 -4.46
N ARG A 58 5.54 -2.67 -5.35
CA ARG A 58 5.01 -4.02 -5.16
C ARG A 58 5.67 -4.80 -4.03
N ASP A 59 6.99 -4.68 -3.86
CA ASP A 59 7.74 -5.50 -2.88
C ASP A 59 7.35 -5.21 -1.43
N LYS A 60 6.73 -4.06 -1.16
CA LYS A 60 6.33 -3.65 0.19
C LYS A 60 4.82 -3.70 0.44
N LEU A 61 4.01 -3.85 -0.61
CA LEU A 61 2.56 -3.74 -0.50
C LEU A 61 1.90 -5.11 -0.35
N THR A 62 1.09 -5.25 0.69
CA THR A 62 0.15 -6.37 0.85
C THR A 62 -1.27 -5.82 0.84
N ILE A 63 -2.16 -6.40 0.03
CA ILE A 63 -3.58 -6.04 0.01
C ILE A 63 -4.35 -7.15 0.72
N VAL A 64 -5.18 -6.78 1.69
CA VAL A 64 -6.01 -7.70 2.48
C VAL A 64 -7.46 -7.32 2.29
N GLU A 65 -8.28 -8.32 1.99
CA GLU A 65 -9.73 -8.21 1.98
C GLU A 65 -10.27 -8.47 3.39
N GLY A 66 -11.19 -7.63 3.86
CA GLY A 66 -11.86 -7.79 5.15
C GLY A 66 -13.26 -7.23 5.17
#